data_AF-A0A7V2T7J8-F1
#
_entry.id   AF-A0A7V2T7J8-F1
#
_cell.length_a   1.000
_cell.length_b   1.000
_cell.length_c   1.000
_cell.angle_alpha   90.00
_cell.angle_beta   90.00
_cell.angle_gamma   90.00
#
_symmetry.space_group_name_H-M   'P 1'
#
loop_
_entity.id
_entity.type
_entity.pdbx_description
1 polymer ?
#
loop_
_entity_poly.entity_id
_entity_poly.type
_entity_poly.pdbx_seq_one_letter_code
_entity_poly.pdbx_strand_id
1 'polypeptide(L)'
;MSATEGQPPACDLLVLGGGLTGLALAAAVGGAGYEVGVVERDSYARMLTAPYDGRVTAIARGSKLLLDALGVWPAILPHAEPIR
;
A
#
# COMPACT_ATOMS: atom_id res chain seq x y z
N MET A 1 25.66 -19.76 10.59
CA MET A 1 24.78 -19.75 9.40
C MET A 1 24.91 -18.38 8.78
N SER A 2 25.80 -18.23 7.79
CA SER A 2 26.01 -16.97 7.10
C SER A 2 24.71 -16.56 6.41
N ALA A 3 24.19 -15.39 6.75
CA ALA A 3 23.20 -14.72 5.94
C ALA A 3 23.85 -14.44 4.58
N THR A 4 23.29 -15.00 3.52
CA THR A 4 23.63 -14.62 2.15
C THR A 4 23.16 -13.18 1.96
N GLU A 5 24.08 -12.23 2.07
CA GLU A 5 23.84 -10.83 1.68
C GLU A 5 23.36 -10.83 0.22
N GLY A 6 22.10 -10.48 0.00
CA GLY A 6 21.51 -10.30 -1.33
C GLY A 6 20.29 -11.14 -1.66
N GLN A 7 19.89 -12.12 -0.84
CA GLN A 7 18.63 -12.84 -1.09
C GLN A 7 17.47 -12.09 -0.41
N PRO A 8 16.43 -11.67 -1.14
CA PRO A 8 15.23 -11.12 -0.50
C PRO A 8 14.62 -12.19 0.43
N PRO A 9 14.05 -11.79 1.58
CA PRO A 9 13.37 -12.74 2.46
C PRO A 9 12.32 -13.52 1.68
N ALA A 10 12.11 -14.78 2.05
CA ALA A 10 11.04 -15.58 1.47
C ALA A 10 9.69 -14.89 1.72
N CYS A 11 8.80 -14.93 0.72
CA CYS A 11 7.44 -14.43 0.83
C CYS A 11 6.52 -15.30 -0.04
N ASP A 12 5.24 -15.36 0.33
CA ASP A 12 4.19 -16.06 -0.42
C ASP A 12 3.77 -15.25 -1.66
N LEU A 13 3.85 -13.92 -1.57
CA LEU A 13 3.49 -12.99 -2.63
C LEU A 13 4.47 -11.83 -2.68
N LEU A 14 4.97 -11.53 -3.89
CA LEU A 14 5.75 -10.32 -4.17
C LEU A 14 4.93 -9.36 -5.03
N VAL A 15 4.62 -8.18 -4.49
CA VAL A 15 3.92 -7.10 -5.19
C VAL A 15 4.95 -6.11 -5.75
N LEU A 16 4.92 -5.89 -7.07
CA LEU A 16 5.78 -4.91 -7.73
C LEU A 16 5.02 -3.58 -7.87
N GLY A 17 5.37 -2.60 -7.03
CA GLY A 17 4.81 -1.26 -6.99
C GLY A 17 4.09 -0.93 -5.67
N GLY A 18 4.56 0.11 -4.99
CA GLY A 18 4.01 0.67 -3.74
C GLY A 18 2.93 1.73 -3.94
N GLY A 19 2.19 1.66 -5.04
CA GLY A 19 1.04 2.55 -5.29
C GLY A 19 -0.24 2.09 -4.59
N LEU A 20 -1.33 2.82 -4.79
CA LEU A 20 -2.64 2.56 -4.17
C LEU A 20 -3.10 1.10 -4.33
N THR A 21 -3.07 0.57 -5.56
CA THR A 21 -3.51 -0.80 -5.84
C THR A 21 -2.58 -1.85 -5.22
N GLY A 22 -1.26 -1.65 -5.33
CA GLY A 22 -0.27 -2.59 -4.81
C GLY A 22 -0.32 -2.69 -3.29
N LEU A 23 -0.39 -1.54 -2.61
CA LEU A 23 -0.52 -1.49 -1.15
C LEU A 23 -1.88 -2.01 -0.67
N ALA A 24 -2.98 -1.75 -1.40
CA ALA A 24 -4.27 -2.32 -1.06
C ALA A 24 -4.29 -3.86 -1.18
N LEU A 25 -3.67 -4.41 -2.23
CA LEU A 25 -3.50 -5.85 -2.39
C LEU A 25 -2.62 -6.44 -1.27
N ALA A 26 -1.49 -5.81 -0.99
CA ALA A 26 -0.58 -6.27 0.05
C ALA A 26 -1.23 -6.25 1.44
N ALA A 27 -2.00 -5.20 1.75
CA ALA A 27 -2.76 -5.11 3.00
C ALA A 27 -3.84 -6.20 3.10
N ALA A 28 -4.56 -6.48 2.01
CA ALA A 28 -5.58 -7.52 1.98
C ALA A 28 -4.98 -8.93 2.21
N VAL A 29 -3.92 -9.26 1.49
CA VAL A 29 -3.29 -10.58 1.54
C VAL A 29 -2.50 -10.77 2.85
N GLY A 30 -1.79 -9.73 3.31
CA GLY A 30 -1.12 -9.74 4.60
C GLY A 30 -2.10 -9.84 5.77
N GLY A 31 -3.24 -9.16 5.70
CA GLY A 31 -4.33 -9.28 6.68
C GLY A 31 -4.97 -10.68 6.71
N ALA A 32 -4.84 -11.45 5.64
CA ALA A 32 -5.26 -12.85 5.58
C ALA A 32 -4.20 -13.84 6.14
N GLY A 33 -3.03 -13.35 6.58
CA GLY A 33 -2.02 -14.14 7.27
C GLY A 33 -0.85 -14.63 6.40
N TYR A 34 -0.70 -14.12 5.17
CA TYR A 34 0.40 -14.47 4.27
C TYR A 34 1.59 -13.51 4.41
N GLU A 35 2.80 -14.01 4.12
CA GLU A 35 3.99 -13.16 4.04
C GLU A 35 4.02 -12.44 2.68
N VAL A 36 3.86 -11.11 2.69
CA VAL A 36 3.82 -10.31 1.46
C VAL A 36 4.99 -9.33 1.41
N GLY A 37 5.79 -9.43 0.36
CA GLY A 37 6.80 -8.44 0.02
C GLY A 37 6.26 -7.38 -0.94
N VAL A 38 6.65 -6.11 -0.75
CA VAL A 38 6.37 -5.02 -1.70
C VAL A 38 7.70 -4.45 -2.18
N VAL A 39 7.88 -4.37 -3.50
CA VAL A 39 9.04 -3.74 -4.12
C VAL A 39 8.60 -2.41 -4.73
N GLU A 40 9.22 -1.33 -4.30
CA GLU A 40 9.03 0.01 -4.83
C GLU A 40 10.39 0.60 -5.21
N ARG A 41 10.41 1.40 -6.27
CA ARG A 41 11.61 2.11 -6.74
C ARG A 41 12.01 3.19 -5.75
N ASP A 42 11.02 3.92 -5.22
CA ASP A 42 11.26 4.96 -4.23
C ASP A 42 11.43 4.36 -2.82
N SER A 43 12.37 4.91 -2.05
CA SER A 43 12.54 4.47 -0.66
C SER A 43 11.33 4.86 0.18
N TYR A 44 11.03 4.07 1.20
CA TYR A 44 9.93 4.36 2.13
C TYR A 44 10.04 5.77 2.74
N ALA A 45 11.25 6.18 3.14
CA ALA A 45 11.50 7.52 3.67
C ALA A 45 11.20 8.63 2.65
N ARG A 46 11.50 8.41 1.36
CA ARG A 46 11.19 9.35 0.29
C ARG A 46 9.68 9.42 0.04
N MET A 47 8.97 8.29 0.09
CA MET A 47 7.51 8.26 -0.07
C MET A 47 6.80 9.06 1.03
N LEU A 48 7.26 8.96 2.28
CA LEU A 48 6.67 9.67 3.42
C LEU A 48 6.94 11.18 3.43
N THR A 49 8.03 11.62 2.79
CA THR A 49 8.45 13.03 2.76
C THR A 49 8.25 13.69 1.40
N ALA A 50 7.57 13.01 0.47
CA ALA A 50 7.27 13.54 -0.84
C ALA A 50 6.46 14.85 -0.71
N PRO A 51 6.89 15.94 -1.38
CA PRO A 51 6.14 17.19 -1.35
C PRO A 51 4.77 17.00 -1.99
N TYR A 52 3.77 17.75 -1.52
CA TYR A 52 2.47 17.81 -2.16
C TYR A 52 2.62 18.31 -3.60
N ASP A 53 2.19 17.52 -4.56
CA ASP A 53 2.37 17.77 -6.00
C ASP A 53 1.07 18.11 -6.74
N GLY A 54 -0.02 18.35 -5.99
CA GLY A 54 -1.31 18.74 -6.56
C GLY A 54 -2.12 17.60 -7.18
N ARG A 55 -1.60 16.36 -7.20
CA ARG A 55 -2.37 15.22 -7.70
C ARG A 55 -3.47 14.83 -6.71
N VAL A 56 -4.64 14.52 -7.25
CA VAL A 56 -5.78 13.97 -6.52
C VAL A 56 -6.19 12.64 -7.13
N THR A 57 -6.74 11.74 -6.31
CA THR A 57 -7.30 10.48 -6.77
C THR A 57 -8.77 10.40 -6.37
N ALA A 58 -9.66 10.26 -7.35
CA ALA A 58 -11.05 9.95 -7.09
C ALA A 58 -11.17 8.47 -6.68
N ILE A 59 -11.71 8.22 -5.49
CA ILE A 59 -11.97 6.87 -4.99
C ILE A 59 -13.45 6.56 -5.20
N ALA A 60 -13.74 5.65 -6.12
CA ALA A 60 -15.11 5.19 -6.36
C ALA A 60 -15.69 4.47 -5.13
N ARG A 61 -17.03 4.44 -5.01
CA ARG A 61 -17.72 3.83 -3.86
C ARG A 61 -17.28 2.39 -3.57
N GLY A 62 -17.07 1.57 -4.61
CA GLY A 62 -16.58 0.19 -4.45
C GLY A 62 -15.19 0.13 -3.82
N SER A 63 -14.25 0.95 -4.31
CA SER A 63 -12.90 1.05 -3.75
C SER A 63 -12.91 1.58 -2.31
N LYS A 64 -13.79 2.55 -1.99
CA LYS A 64 -13.98 3.01 -0.60
C LYS A 64 -14.38 1.87 0.31
N LEU A 65 -15.35 1.03 -0.11
CA LEU A 65 -15.82 -0.10 0.69
C LEU A 65 -14.70 -1.13 0.92
N LEU A 66 -13.87 -1.40 -0.09
CA LEU A 66 -12.69 -2.24 0.06
C LEU A 66 -11.73 -1.66 1.12
N LEU A 67 -11.36 -0.38 1.00
CA LEU A 67 -10.46 0.28 1.94
C LEU A 67 -11.02 0.32 3.38
N ASP A 68 -12.34 0.39 3.52
CA ASP A 68 -13.04 0.33 4.80
C ASP A 68 -12.96 -1.08 5.40
N ALA A 69 -13.19 -2.12 4.60
CA ALA A 69 -13.06 -3.52 5.01
C ALA A 69 -11.61 -3.88 5.38
N LEU A 70 -10.63 -3.24 4.76
CA LEU A 70 -9.20 -3.36 5.11
C LEU A 70 -8.81 -2.52 6.34
N GLY A 71 -9.73 -1.74 6.91
CA GLY A 71 -9.48 -0.91 8.10
C GLY A 71 -8.63 0.33 7.85
N VAL A 72 -8.32 0.67 6.60
CA VAL A 72 -7.45 1.81 6.25
C VAL A 72 -8.22 3.09 5.95
N TRP A 73 -9.51 2.99 5.57
CA TRP A 73 -10.34 4.16 5.29
C TRP A 73 -10.40 5.20 6.43
N PRO A 74 -10.49 4.82 7.72
CA PRO A 74 -10.47 5.80 8.82
C PRO A 74 -9.24 6.71 8.84
N ALA A 75 -8.08 6.23 8.38
CA ALA A 75 -6.87 7.03 8.28
C ALA A 75 -6.86 7.97 7.05
N ILE A 76 -7.59 7.61 5.99
CA ILE A 76 -7.70 8.40 4.76
C ILE A 76 -8.77 9.50 4.90
N LEU A 77 -9.85 9.22 5.63
CA LEU A 77 -11.03 10.08 5.73
C LEU A 77 -10.74 11.55 6.10
N PRO A 78 -9.82 11.88 7.02
CA PRO A 78 -9.49 13.27 7.35
C PRO A 78 -8.88 14.08 6.19
N HIS A 79 -8.44 13.41 5.11
CA HIS A 79 -7.80 14.01 3.94
C HIS A 79 -8.67 13.90 2.67
N ALA A 80 -9.89 13.39 2.79
CA ALA A 80 -10.77 13.10 1.66
C ALA A 80 -11.93 14.11 1.56
N GLU A 81 -12.35 14.39 0.33
CA GLU A 81 -13.53 15.21 0.03
C GLU A 81 -14.63 14.36 -0.66
N PRO A 82 -15.92 14.61 -0.38
CA PRO A 82 -17.01 13.92 -1.07
C PRO A 82 -17.04 14.23 -2.58
N ILE A 83 -17.18 13.17 -3.40
CA ILE A 83 -17.49 13.31 -4.83
C ILE A 83 -18.97 13.70 -4.95
N ARG A 84 -19.28 14.83 -5.60
CA ARG A 84 -20.63 15.35 -5.83
C ARG A 84 -21.06 15.19 -7.28
#